data_AF-A0A0S8GPU9-F1
#
_entry.id   AF-A0A0S8GPU9-F1
#
_cell.length_a   1.000
_cell.length_b   1.000
_cell.length_c   1.000
_cell.angle_alpha   90.00
_cell.angle_beta   90.00
_cell.angle_gamma   90.00
#
_symmetry.space_group_name_H-M   'P 1'
#
loop_
_entity.id
_entity.type
_entity.pdbx_description
1 polymer ?
#
loop_
_entity_poly.entity_id
_entity_poly.type
_entity_poly.pdbx_seq_one_letter_code
_entity_poly.pdbx_strand_id
1 'polypeptide(L)'
;MSHKVQQLWCAGLKLAMPQYFKQVQVLEMGSLNVNGTLRDLFIDCEYTGVDVIPGKDVDIVGTFHEIDFGDKVFDVVCSVNSLEHDIHFDKTLPRMYQLLRHGG
;
A
#
# COMPACT_ATOMS: atom_id res chain seq x y z
N MET A 1 0.70 20.02 -2.29
CA MET A 1 1.43 20.35 -1.03
C MET A 1 1.09 19.41 0.14
N SER A 2 0.38 18.29 -0.04
CA SER A 2 0.05 17.36 1.05
C SER A 2 1.14 16.33 1.38
N HIS A 3 2.08 16.06 0.45
CA HIS A 3 3.02 14.95 0.53
C HIS A 3 3.91 14.92 1.78
N LYS A 4 4.43 16.06 2.25
CA LYS A 4 5.30 16.10 3.44
C LYS A 4 4.54 15.80 4.74
N VAL A 5 3.34 16.35 4.91
CA VAL A 5 2.53 16.11 6.11
C VAL A 5 2.08 14.65 6.15
N GLN A 6 1.76 14.07 4.99
CA GLN A 6 1.39 12.66 4.88
C GLN A 6 2.57 11.73 5.19
N GLN A 7 3.76 12.02 4.68
CA GLN A 7 4.97 11.28 5.04
C GLN A 7 5.26 11.36 6.55
N LEU A 8 5.13 12.54 7.16
CA LEU A 8 5.29 12.71 8.60
C LEU A 8 4.24 11.94 9.39
N TRP A 9 2.99 11.93 8.94
CA TRP A 9 1.92 11.16 9.55
C TRP A 9 2.22 9.66 9.51
N CYS A 10 2.57 9.11 8.34
CA CYS A 10 2.93 7.70 8.18
C CYS A 10 4.19 7.33 8.98
N ALA A 11 5.18 8.24 9.07
CA ALA A 11 6.32 8.05 9.97
C ALA A 11 5.89 7.99 11.44
N GLY A 12 4.91 8.78 11.85
CA GLY A 12 4.28 8.69 13.17
C GLY A 12 3.61 7.33 13.42
N LEU A 13 2.91 6.77 12.43
CA LEU A 13 2.33 5.42 12.53
C LEU A 13 3.39 4.35 12.76
N LYS A 14 4.54 4.44 12.07
CA LYS A 14 5.68 3.55 12.30
C LYS A 14 6.20 3.59 13.72
N LEU A 15 6.23 4.78 14.34
CA LEU A 15 6.66 4.93 15.73
C LEU A 15 5.62 4.34 16.70
N ALA A 16 4.34 4.53 16.42
CA ALA A 16 3.25 4.06 17.29
C ALA A 16 3.01 2.55 17.19
N MET A 17 3.19 1.96 16.00
CA MET A 17 2.88 0.56 15.70
C MET A 17 4.02 -0.10 14.90
N PRO A 18 5.24 -0.18 15.46
CA PRO A 18 6.43 -0.62 14.72
C PRO A 18 6.35 -2.06 14.19
N GLN A 19 5.50 -2.90 14.81
CA GLN A 19 5.28 -4.29 14.39
C GLN A 19 4.72 -4.41 12.96
N TYR A 20 4.06 -3.38 12.44
CA TYR A 20 3.53 -3.37 11.08
C TYR A 20 4.50 -2.78 10.05
N PHE A 21 5.73 -2.41 10.45
CA PHE A 21 6.70 -1.76 9.56
C PHE A 21 8.04 -2.51 9.45
N LYS A 22 8.14 -3.70 10.05
CA LYS A 22 9.36 -4.50 10.03
C LYS A 22 9.08 -5.98 9.83
N GLN A 23 9.77 -6.61 8.88
CA GLN A 23 9.67 -8.06 8.61
C GLN A 23 8.24 -8.54 8.32
N VAL A 24 7.47 -7.75 7.57
CA VAL A 24 6.07 -8.02 7.21
C VAL A 24 5.86 -8.07 5.70
N GLN A 25 4.74 -8.63 5.26
CA GLN A 25 4.28 -8.56 3.88
C GLN A 25 3.34 -7.37 3.68
N VAL A 26 3.67 -6.51 2.72
CA VAL A 26 3.01 -5.23 2.50
C VAL A 26 2.49 -5.14 1.08
N LEU A 27 1.25 -4.68 0.93
CA LEU A 27 0.64 -4.33 -0.34
C LEU A 27 0.21 -2.87 -0.35
N GLU A 28 0.77 -2.08 -1.26
CA GLU A 28 0.42 -0.67 -1.45
C GLU A 28 -0.36 -0.48 -2.75
N MET A 29 -1.56 0.11 -2.65
CA MET A 29 -2.38 0.56 -3.78
C MET A 29 -2.12 2.05 -4.06
N GLY A 30 -1.75 2.36 -5.30
CA GLY A 30 -1.33 3.69 -5.72
C GLY A 30 0.14 3.97 -5.39
N SER A 31 1.03 3.03 -5.71
CA SER A 31 2.43 3.08 -5.26
C SER A 31 3.35 3.94 -6.12
N LEU A 32 2.85 4.55 -7.20
CA LEU A 32 3.68 5.34 -8.11
C LEU A 32 4.35 6.51 -7.38
N ASN A 33 5.67 6.42 -7.23
CA ASN A 33 6.46 7.41 -6.52
C ASN A 33 6.72 8.64 -7.39
N VAL A 34 5.85 9.64 -7.24
CA VAL A 34 6.01 10.96 -7.87
C VAL A 34 6.77 11.94 -6.95
N ASN A 35 6.48 11.92 -5.65
CA ASN A 35 6.97 12.92 -4.68
C ASN A 35 7.40 12.29 -3.33
N GLY A 36 7.89 11.06 -3.39
CA GLY A 36 8.26 10.23 -2.24
C GLY A 36 7.32 9.05 -2.06
N THR A 37 7.73 8.13 -1.20
CA THR A 37 7.16 6.78 -1.11
C THR A 37 6.98 6.34 0.34
N LEU A 38 5.98 5.52 0.62
CA LEU A 38 5.84 4.84 1.91
C LEU A 38 6.84 3.71 2.06
N ARG A 39 7.34 3.14 0.95
CA ARG A 39 8.24 2.00 0.91
C ARG A 39 9.46 2.19 1.80
N ASP A 40 10.01 3.41 1.85
CA ASP A 40 11.17 3.77 2.67
C ASP A 40 10.91 3.66 4.20
N LEU A 41 9.64 3.62 4.62
CA LEU A 41 9.27 3.42 6.02
C LEU A 41 9.37 1.95 6.44
N PHE A 42 9.37 0.99 5.51
CA PHE A 42 9.36 -0.43 5.82
C PHE A 42 10.77 -1.01 5.83
N ILE A 43 11.09 -1.83 6.82
CA ILE A 43 12.43 -2.38 7.05
C ILE A 43 12.35 -3.91 6.91
N ASP A 44 13.19 -4.49 6.06
CA ASP A 44 13.26 -5.94 5.84
C ASP A 44 11.89 -6.57 5.49
N CYS A 45 11.04 -5.84 4.76
CA CYS A 45 9.68 -6.27 4.39
C CYS A 45 9.61 -6.77 2.95
N GLU A 46 8.67 -7.67 2.67
CA GLU A 46 8.26 -7.98 1.30
C GLU A 46 7.21 -6.97 0.88
N TYR A 47 7.62 -5.98 0.09
CA TYR A 47 6.77 -4.84 -0.28
C TYR A 47 6.37 -4.92 -1.75
N THR A 48 5.06 -5.03 -2.01
CA THR A 48 4.49 -5.01 -3.36
C THR A 48 3.73 -3.72 -3.58
N GLY A 49 4.17 -2.94 -4.57
CA GLY A 49 3.51 -1.72 -5.02
C GLY A 49 2.66 -1.96 -6.27
N VAL A 50 1.44 -1.45 -6.27
CA VAL A 50 0.49 -1.56 -7.37
C VAL A 50 0.05 -0.18 -7.81
N ASP A 51 0.05 0.05 -9.12
CA ASP A 51 -0.54 1.25 -9.71
C ASP A 51 -1.15 0.93 -11.08
N VAL A 52 -2.07 1.77 -11.55
CA VAL A 52 -2.67 1.62 -12.89
C VAL A 52 -1.73 2.12 -13.99
N ILE A 53 -0.68 2.87 -13.63
CA ILE A 53 0.34 3.41 -14.53
C ILE A 53 1.72 2.88 -14.11
N PRO A 54 2.59 2.46 -15.05
CA PRO A 54 3.96 2.08 -14.72
C PRO A 54 4.80 3.25 -14.20
N GLY A 55 5.76 2.97 -13.32
CA GLY A 55 6.79 3.93 -12.95
C GLY A 55 7.57 3.51 -11.71
N LYS A 56 8.19 4.49 -11.05
CA LYS A 56 9.03 4.24 -9.89
C LYS A 56 8.21 3.65 -8.74
N ASP A 57 8.73 2.60 -8.12
CA ASP A 57 8.15 1.85 -6.99
C ASP A 57 6.82 1.11 -7.31
N VAL A 58 6.49 0.96 -8.60
CA VAL A 58 5.39 0.13 -9.09
C VAL A 58 5.93 -1.23 -9.50
N ASP A 59 5.52 -2.28 -8.79
CA ASP A 59 5.91 -3.67 -9.08
C ASP A 59 4.91 -4.36 -10.01
N ILE A 60 3.62 -4.04 -9.86
CA ILE A 60 2.53 -4.58 -10.68
C ILE A 60 1.72 -3.43 -11.26
N VAL A 61 1.54 -3.44 -12.57
CA VAL A 61 0.69 -2.48 -13.27
C VAL A 61 -0.69 -3.09 -13.53
N GLY A 62 -1.75 -2.48 -13.02
CA GLY A 62 -3.12 -2.93 -13.28
C GLY A 62 -4.18 -2.36 -12.34
N THR A 63 -5.45 -2.63 -12.66
CA THR A 63 -6.58 -2.28 -11.81
C THR A 63 -6.57 -3.13 -10.54
N PHE A 64 -6.50 -2.48 -9.37
CA PHE A 64 -6.21 -3.18 -8.11
C PHE A 64 -7.12 -4.39 -7.82
N HIS A 65 -8.45 -4.22 -7.98
CA HIS A 65 -9.41 -5.28 -7.68
C HIS A 65 -9.46 -6.41 -8.73
N GLU A 66 -8.74 -6.26 -9.85
CA GLU A 66 -8.65 -7.27 -10.91
C GLU A 66 -7.36 -8.10 -10.81
N ILE A 67 -6.40 -7.68 -9.97
CA ILE A 67 -5.12 -8.38 -9.82
C ILE A 67 -5.30 -9.67 -9.01
N ASP A 68 -4.81 -10.75 -9.60
CA ASP A 68 -4.69 -12.03 -8.93
C ASP A 68 -3.41 -12.09 -8.10
N PHE A 69 -3.57 -12.07 -6.77
CA PHE A 69 -2.49 -12.26 -5.81
C PHE A 69 -2.32 -13.74 -5.42
N GLY A 70 -3.08 -14.65 -6.01
CA GLY A 70 -3.17 -16.05 -5.61
C GLY A 70 -3.66 -16.20 -4.18
N ASP A 71 -3.09 -17.16 -3.45
CA ASP A 71 -3.37 -17.41 -2.03
C ASP A 71 -2.62 -16.47 -1.09
N LYS A 72 -1.99 -15.41 -1.61
CA LYS A 72 -1.25 -14.46 -0.77
C LYS A 72 -2.21 -13.63 0.07
N VAL A 73 -1.83 -13.47 1.33
CA VAL A 73 -2.44 -12.58 2.30
C VAL A 73 -1.35 -11.72 2.91
N PHE A 74 -1.65 -10.46 3.22
CA PHE A 74 -0.68 -9.45 3.64
C PHE A 74 -0.90 -9.06 5.09
N ASP A 75 0.18 -8.71 5.78
CA ASP A 75 0.13 -8.18 7.14
C ASP A 75 -0.26 -6.70 7.14
N VAL A 76 0.02 -5.98 6.05
CA VAL A 76 -0.37 -4.59 5.83
C VAL A 76 -0.88 -4.40 4.41
N VAL A 77 -2.09 -3.85 4.28
CA VAL A 77 -2.62 -3.36 3.00
C VAL A 77 -2.91 -1.87 3.15
N CYS A 78 -2.30 -1.02 2.32
CA CYS A 78 -2.38 0.42 2.45
C CYS A 78 -2.64 1.12 1.12
N SER A 79 -3.15 2.35 1.21
CA SER A 79 -3.26 3.29 0.09
C SER A 79 -3.20 4.70 0.66
N VAL A 80 -2.42 5.58 0.04
CA VAL A 80 -2.29 6.98 0.47
C VAL A 80 -2.47 7.91 -0.72
N ASN A 81 -3.55 8.68 -0.71
CA ASN A 81 -3.98 9.61 -1.77
C ASN A 81 -4.28 8.95 -3.12
N SER A 82 -4.91 7.79 -3.11
CA SER A 82 -5.27 7.10 -4.36
C SER A 82 -6.68 6.54 -4.30
N LEU A 83 -7.14 6.06 -3.14
CA LEU A 83 -8.51 5.58 -2.98
C LEU A 83 -9.59 6.63 -3.31
N GLU A 84 -9.37 7.91 -3.02
CA GLU A 84 -10.33 8.98 -3.36
C GLU A 84 -10.48 9.22 -4.87
N HIS A 85 -9.56 8.68 -5.66
CA HIS A 85 -9.56 8.74 -7.11
C HIS A 85 -10.01 7.42 -7.76
N ASP A 86 -10.21 6.36 -6.98
CA ASP A 86 -10.63 5.07 -7.48
C ASP A 86 -12.14 5.04 -7.77
N ILE A 87 -12.49 5.06 -9.06
CA ILE A 87 -13.88 4.94 -9.52
C ILE A 87 -14.52 3.58 -9.19
N HIS A 88 -13.71 2.61 -8.78
CA HIS A 88 -14.11 1.26 -8.39
C HIS A 88 -13.82 0.99 -6.90
N PHE A 89 -13.77 2.03 -6.06
CA PHE A 89 -13.53 1.90 -4.63
C PHE A 89 -14.49 0.90 -3.94
N ASP A 90 -15.70 0.74 -4.47
CA ASP A 90 -16.72 -0.21 -4.02
C ASP A 90 -16.27 -1.68 -4.17
N LYS A 91 -15.37 -1.96 -5.11
CA LYS A 91 -14.74 -3.26 -5.33
C LYS A 91 -13.35 -3.33 -4.70
N THR A 92 -12.59 -2.24 -4.79
CA THR A 92 -11.21 -2.17 -4.29
C THR A 92 -11.16 -2.28 -2.77
N LEU A 93 -12.01 -1.59 -2.02
CA LEU A 93 -11.99 -1.66 -0.55
C LEU A 93 -12.29 -3.09 -0.02
N PRO A 94 -13.35 -3.79 -0.48
CA PRO A 94 -13.56 -5.19 -0.10
C PRO A 94 -12.39 -6.09 -0.48
N ARG A 95 -11.77 -5.87 -1.64
CA ARG A 95 -10.60 -6.65 -2.06
C ARG A 95 -9.40 -6.41 -1.17
N MET A 96 -9.10 -5.15 -0.81
CA MET A 96 -8.05 -4.81 0.14
C MET A 96 -8.27 -5.53 1.48
N TYR A 97 -9.51 -5.54 1.97
CA TYR A 97 -9.88 -6.25 3.20
C TYR A 97 -9.70 -7.77 3.08
N GLN A 98 -10.11 -8.39 1.97
CA GLN A 98 -9.94 -9.83 1.73
C GLN A 98 -8.48 -10.27 1.68
N LEU A 99 -7.60 -9.39 1.18
CA LEU A 99 -6.16 -9.64 1.08
C LEU A 99 -5.44 -9.42 2.42
N LEU A 100 -6.10 -8.83 3.41
CA LEU A 100 -5.53 -8.57 4.73
C LEU A 100 -5.65 -9.80 5.63
N ARG A 101 -4.55 -10.19 6.28
CA ARG A 101 -4.56 -11.26 7.29
C ARG A 101 -5.35 -10.85 8.52
N HIS A 102 -5.84 -11.85 9.26
CA HIS A 102 -6.38 -11.60 10.59
C HIS A 102 -5.32 -10.97 11.51
N GLY A 103 -5.64 -9.80 12.08
CA GLY A 103 -4.74 -9.04 12.95
C GLY A 103 -3.83 -8.04 12.22
N GLY A 104 -3.89 -8.00 10.89
CA GLY A 104 -3.41 -6.89 10.07
C GLY A 104 -4.35 -5.71 10.07
#